data_AF-A0A933JW11-F1
#
_entry.id   AF-A0A933JW11-F1
#
_cell.length_a   1.000
_cell.length_b   1.000
_cell.length_c   1.000
_cell.angle_alpha   90.00
_cell.angle_beta   90.00
_cell.angle_gamma   90.00
#
_symmetry.space_group_name_H-M   'P 1'
#
loop_
_entity.id
_entity.type
_entity.pdbx_description
1 polymer ?
#
loop_
_entity_poly.entity_id
_entity_poly.type
_entity_poly.pdbx_seq_one_letter_code
_entity_poly.pdbx_strand_id
1 'polypeptide(L)'
;MNRWVLLSPRLLLIPLAFACDDLDLGRAEEEAGPPKLVRVLVQDEDRRGGRSQVTDLLNTAPDVACGPTSPCPSTLIDPETGGPVECAIEDGATAGVCPDATKPSHTPPQVGTPVAYGGVQIRLVFSKGLDPAMDAALADPATRFVSLERDGEPLDLVTYLDPAGSPSATSDAIREPYGPAIVLKPELPLAPATEYMVKLDASKVRDRAGQAASQDARGPIQATYSFTTEAFHARGLYPDFTSELEITSEEALQVELNADVSADTGTVSVSLDGSEVAVRWFADCDSGPRLVNLIPIDEAGAPSVWTPGEYALSFALVSADSSAPLKADPFGSADLAGAFTVPAEGSLEQLNTLISDLVLPEDCQ
;
A
#
# COMPACT_ATOMS: atom_id res chain seq x y z
N MET A 1 50.20 51.07 -64.06
CA MET A 1 49.55 51.60 -62.83
C MET A 1 48.44 50.62 -62.46
N ASN A 2 48.73 49.66 -61.59
CA ASN A 2 47.79 48.60 -61.19
C ASN A 2 46.97 49.04 -59.98
N ARG A 3 45.65 49.16 -60.17
CA ARG A 3 44.67 49.33 -59.08
C ARG A 3 44.31 47.96 -58.53
N TRP A 4 44.60 47.74 -57.25
CA TRP A 4 44.06 46.63 -56.46
C TRP A 4 42.66 47.00 -55.97
N VAL A 5 41.67 46.17 -56.28
CA VAL A 5 40.30 46.24 -55.74
C VAL A 5 40.22 45.26 -54.58
N LEU A 6 40.07 45.78 -53.36
CA LEU A 6 39.80 45.01 -52.15
C LEU A 6 38.29 44.69 -52.10
N LEU A 7 37.94 43.42 -52.31
CA LEU A 7 36.61 42.88 -52.02
C LEU A 7 36.50 42.61 -50.52
N SER A 8 35.66 43.40 -49.85
CA SER A 8 35.31 43.21 -48.44
C SER A 8 34.21 42.15 -48.31
N PRO A 9 34.42 41.04 -47.60
CA PRO A 9 33.38 40.04 -47.39
C PRO A 9 32.38 40.59 -46.37
N ARG A 10 31.19 40.93 -46.85
CA ARG A 10 30.03 41.14 -45.97
C ARG A 10 29.62 39.77 -45.41
N LEU A 11 30.10 39.47 -44.20
CA LEU A 11 29.59 38.39 -43.37
C LEU A 11 28.13 38.72 -43.04
N LEU A 12 27.18 38.06 -43.71
CA LEU A 12 25.79 38.05 -43.28
C LEU A 12 25.70 37.28 -41.97
N LEU A 13 25.63 38.01 -40.85
CA LEU A 13 25.14 37.48 -39.59
C LEU A 13 23.64 37.21 -39.77
N ILE A 14 23.29 35.94 -40.04
CA ILE A 14 21.92 35.45 -39.88
C ILE A 14 21.70 35.35 -38.36
N PRO A 15 20.74 36.08 -37.77
CA PRO A 15 20.38 35.86 -36.38
C PRO A 15 19.74 34.47 -36.30
N LEU A 16 20.51 33.50 -35.79
CA LEU A 16 19.95 32.26 -35.26
C LEU A 16 19.13 32.67 -34.03
N ALA A 17 17.86 32.97 -34.25
CA ALA A 17 16.90 33.19 -33.19
C ALA A 17 16.85 31.92 -32.33
N PHE A 18 17.04 32.11 -31.03
CA PHE A 18 16.96 31.13 -29.96
C PHE A 18 15.53 30.54 -29.86
N ALA A 19 15.13 29.69 -30.81
CA ALA A 19 13.81 29.05 -30.85
C ALA A 19 13.78 27.67 -30.17
N CYS A 20 14.80 27.31 -29.40
CA CYS A 20 14.88 26.03 -28.67
C CYS A 20 14.53 26.13 -27.18
N ASP A 21 14.16 27.31 -26.68
CA ASP A 21 13.86 27.56 -25.26
C ASP A 21 12.40 27.99 -25.04
N ASP A 22 11.49 27.65 -25.96
CA ASP A 22 10.07 27.74 -25.64
C ASP A 22 9.70 26.57 -24.72
N LEU A 23 9.82 26.80 -23.42
CA LEU A 23 9.46 25.86 -22.35
C LEU A 23 7.96 25.51 -22.36
N ASP A 24 7.15 26.17 -23.20
CA ASP A 24 5.73 25.89 -23.36
C ASP A 24 5.45 24.95 -24.54
N LEU A 25 6.42 24.71 -25.45
CA LEU A 25 6.30 23.68 -26.49
C LEU A 25 6.22 22.28 -25.87
N GLY A 26 5.00 21.73 -25.83
CA GLY A 26 4.73 20.39 -25.30
C GLY A 26 4.06 20.38 -23.92
N ARG A 27 3.82 21.54 -23.31
CA ARG A 27 2.90 21.62 -22.17
C ARG A 27 1.48 21.46 -22.69
N ALA A 28 0.72 20.54 -22.09
CA ALA A 28 -0.71 20.51 -22.30
C ALA A 28 -1.29 21.88 -21.91
N GLU A 29 -2.18 22.43 -22.74
CA GLU A 29 -2.88 23.65 -22.38
C GLU A 29 -3.54 23.46 -21.02
N GLU A 30 -3.36 24.44 -20.14
CA GLU A 30 -3.97 24.38 -18.82
C GLU A 30 -5.49 24.36 -18.98
N GLU A 31 -6.15 23.39 -18.34
CA GLU A 31 -7.60 23.27 -18.38
C GLU A 31 -8.25 24.59 -17.94
N ALA A 32 -9.16 25.11 -18.76
CA ALA A 32 -9.91 26.31 -18.44
C ALA A 32 -10.86 26.08 -17.25
N GLY A 33 -11.04 27.11 -16.43
CA GLY A 33 -11.93 27.09 -15.27
C GLY A 33 -11.22 26.66 -13.98
N PRO A 34 -11.99 26.37 -12.90
CA PRO A 34 -11.42 26.02 -11.60
C PRO A 34 -10.77 24.63 -11.59
N PRO A 35 -9.81 24.37 -10.68
CA PRO A 35 -9.19 23.05 -10.55
C PRO A 35 -10.23 22.00 -10.11
N LYS A 36 -10.10 20.79 -10.64
CA LYS A 36 -10.98 19.64 -10.30
C LYS A 36 -10.18 18.59 -9.54
N LEU A 37 -10.74 18.05 -8.46
CA LEU A 37 -10.15 16.91 -7.75
C LEU A 37 -10.41 15.63 -8.55
N VAL A 38 -9.39 15.11 -9.22
CA VAL A 38 -9.54 13.97 -10.14
C VAL A 38 -9.27 12.62 -9.48
N ARG A 39 -8.47 12.59 -8.40
CA ARG A 39 -8.17 11.36 -7.64
C ARG A 39 -7.99 11.66 -6.16
N VAL A 40 -8.31 10.67 -5.33
CA VAL A 40 -7.93 10.66 -3.91
C VAL A 40 -7.21 9.34 -3.67
N LEU A 41 -5.89 9.37 -3.71
CA LEU A 41 -5.06 8.16 -3.64
C LEU A 41 -4.62 7.92 -2.20
N VAL A 42 -4.79 6.71 -1.69
CA VAL A 42 -4.06 6.20 -0.52
C VAL A 42 -3.01 5.24 -1.05
N GLN A 43 -1.73 5.59 -0.94
CA GLN A 43 -0.66 4.83 -1.58
C GLN A 43 0.63 4.83 -0.77
N ASP A 44 1.54 3.90 -1.08
CA ASP A 44 2.91 3.97 -0.55
C ASP A 44 3.69 5.16 -1.12
N GLU A 45 4.63 5.68 -0.33
CA GLU A 45 5.58 6.70 -0.78
C GLU A 45 6.78 6.09 -1.54
N ASP A 46 7.31 4.95 -1.11
CA ASP A 46 8.45 4.28 -1.74
C ASP A 46 8.26 2.76 -1.76
N ARG A 47 8.74 2.12 -2.83
CA ARG A 47 8.83 0.66 -2.97
C ARG A 47 9.74 0.01 -1.94
N ARG A 48 10.69 0.76 -1.36
CA ARG A 48 11.68 0.19 -0.42
C ARG A 48 11.09 -0.21 0.93
N GLY A 49 9.99 0.42 1.36
CA GLY A 49 9.27 0.02 2.57
C GLY A 49 7.82 -0.38 2.34
N GLY A 50 7.23 -0.06 1.19
CA GLY A 50 5.82 -0.31 0.91
C GLY A 50 5.52 -1.58 0.11
N ARG A 51 4.23 -1.98 0.10
CA ARG A 51 3.70 -3.05 -0.75
C ARG A 51 3.49 -2.60 -2.20
N SER A 52 3.87 -1.37 -2.53
CA SER A 52 3.63 -0.71 -3.81
C SER A 52 2.14 -0.65 -4.15
N GLN A 53 1.29 -0.47 -3.13
CA GLN A 53 -0.15 -0.39 -3.29
C GLN A 53 -0.63 1.05 -3.46
N VAL A 54 -1.69 1.21 -4.24
CA VAL A 54 -2.33 2.49 -4.51
C VAL A 54 -3.83 2.28 -4.62
N THR A 55 -4.63 2.95 -3.80
CA THR A 55 -6.09 2.88 -3.86
C THR A 55 -6.67 4.26 -4.16
N ASP A 56 -7.47 4.39 -5.21
CA ASP A 56 -8.17 5.63 -5.57
C ASP A 56 -9.61 5.60 -5.04
N LEU A 57 -9.89 6.40 -4.01
CA LEU A 57 -11.21 6.49 -3.38
C LEU A 57 -12.28 7.08 -4.32
N LEU A 58 -11.87 7.72 -5.42
CA LEU A 58 -12.79 8.20 -6.46
C LEU A 58 -13.03 7.19 -7.58
N ASN A 59 -12.29 6.07 -7.63
CA ASN A 59 -12.52 5.01 -8.61
C ASN A 59 -13.77 4.20 -8.24
N THR A 60 -14.91 4.62 -8.78
CA THR A 60 -16.20 3.91 -8.65
C THR A 60 -16.62 3.27 -9.97
N ALA A 61 -15.69 3.09 -10.92
CA ALA A 61 -16.01 2.44 -12.18
C ALA A 61 -16.43 0.97 -11.93
N PRO A 62 -17.40 0.43 -12.69
CA PRO A 62 -17.74 -0.99 -12.60
C PRO A 62 -16.56 -1.86 -13.01
N ASP A 63 -16.52 -3.09 -12.50
CA ASP A 63 -15.45 -4.03 -12.86
C ASP A 63 -15.47 -4.34 -14.35
N VAL A 64 -14.26 -4.46 -14.92
CA VAL A 64 -14.10 -4.81 -16.32
C VAL A 64 -14.19 -6.33 -16.43
N ALA A 65 -15.28 -6.81 -17.03
CA ALA A 65 -15.43 -8.23 -17.31
C ALA A 65 -14.41 -8.69 -18.36
N CYS A 66 -13.89 -9.90 -18.20
CA CYS A 66 -12.88 -10.50 -19.08
C CYS A 66 -13.12 -11.98 -19.32
N GLY A 67 -12.41 -12.55 -20.29
CA GLY A 67 -12.44 -13.97 -20.61
C GLY A 67 -11.53 -14.33 -21.79
N PRO A 68 -11.58 -15.57 -22.29
CA PRO A 68 -10.65 -16.05 -23.32
C PRO A 68 -10.62 -15.22 -24.62
N THR A 69 -11.73 -14.56 -24.96
CA THR A 69 -11.87 -13.71 -26.15
C THR A 69 -11.87 -12.22 -25.85
N SER A 70 -11.84 -11.85 -24.57
CA SER A 70 -11.93 -10.47 -24.10
C SER A 70 -10.90 -10.28 -22.99
N PRO A 71 -9.61 -10.14 -23.33
CA PRO A 71 -8.56 -9.97 -22.32
C PRO A 71 -8.71 -8.63 -21.61
N CYS A 72 -8.06 -8.51 -20.45
CA CYS A 72 -8.02 -7.26 -19.72
C CYS A 72 -7.39 -6.12 -20.52
N PRO A 73 -7.89 -4.88 -20.40
CA PRO A 73 -7.28 -3.73 -21.05
C PRO A 73 -5.82 -3.58 -20.61
N SER A 74 -4.92 -3.31 -21.55
CA SER A 74 -3.49 -3.09 -21.26
C SER A 74 -3.21 -1.84 -20.42
N THR A 75 -4.22 -1.01 -20.17
CA THR A 75 -4.15 0.14 -19.28
C THR A 75 -4.23 -0.26 -17.80
N LEU A 76 -4.68 -1.48 -17.51
CA LEU A 76 -4.59 -2.06 -16.17
C LEU A 76 -3.22 -2.73 -16.04
N ILE A 77 -2.46 -2.27 -15.04
CA ILE A 77 -1.12 -2.77 -14.73
C ILE A 77 -1.19 -3.42 -13.36
N ASP A 78 -0.63 -4.62 -13.26
CA ASP A 78 -0.43 -5.31 -12.01
C ASP A 78 0.65 -4.57 -11.20
N PRO A 79 0.36 -4.10 -9.97
CA PRO A 79 1.30 -3.31 -9.19
C PRO A 79 2.49 -4.13 -8.71
N GLU A 80 2.34 -5.44 -8.54
CA GLU A 80 3.39 -6.34 -8.06
C GLU A 80 4.37 -6.69 -9.18
N THR A 81 3.85 -7.09 -10.35
CA THR A 81 4.68 -7.51 -11.48
C THR A 81 5.05 -6.36 -12.42
N GLY A 82 4.31 -5.26 -12.40
CA GLY A 82 4.37 -4.20 -13.42
C GLY A 82 3.89 -4.67 -14.81
N GLY A 83 3.33 -5.88 -14.89
CA GLY A 83 2.88 -6.52 -16.12
C GLY A 83 1.42 -6.23 -16.45
N PRO A 84 0.93 -6.72 -17.60
CA PRO A 84 -0.49 -6.68 -17.91
C PRO A 84 -1.27 -7.52 -16.89
N VAL A 85 -2.41 -6.99 -16.44
CA VAL A 85 -3.30 -7.71 -15.51
C VAL A 85 -3.90 -8.95 -16.19
N GLU A 86 -3.86 -10.08 -15.50
CA GLU A 86 -4.54 -11.32 -15.92
C GLU A 86 -6.01 -11.32 -15.50
N CYS A 87 -6.84 -12.05 -16.26
CA CYS A 87 -8.27 -12.17 -15.94
C CYS A 87 -8.46 -13.08 -14.72
N ALA A 88 -9.05 -12.57 -13.65
CA ALA A 88 -9.40 -13.39 -12.48
C ALA A 88 -10.70 -14.15 -12.76
N ILE A 89 -10.57 -15.42 -13.15
CA ILE A 89 -11.68 -16.34 -13.44
C ILE A 89 -11.85 -17.30 -12.27
N GLU A 90 -13.00 -17.29 -11.63
CA GLU A 90 -13.33 -18.23 -10.55
C GLU A 90 -13.40 -19.68 -11.07
N ASP A 91 -13.13 -20.65 -10.19
CA ASP A 91 -13.19 -22.07 -10.53
C ASP A 91 -14.55 -22.47 -11.12
N GLY A 92 -14.51 -23.03 -12.33
CA GLY A 92 -15.71 -23.44 -13.08
C GLY A 92 -16.41 -22.31 -13.85
N ALA A 93 -15.94 -21.06 -13.77
CA ALA A 93 -16.43 -19.96 -14.59
C ALA A 93 -15.78 -19.91 -15.98
N THR A 94 -16.45 -19.26 -16.94
CA THR A 94 -15.92 -19.04 -18.30
C THR A 94 -15.56 -17.58 -18.58
N ALA A 95 -15.89 -16.70 -17.64
CA ALA A 95 -15.61 -15.28 -17.65
C ALA A 95 -15.25 -14.85 -16.22
N GLY A 96 -14.48 -13.78 -16.12
CA GLY A 96 -13.96 -13.24 -14.88
C GLY A 96 -14.01 -11.72 -14.85
N VAL A 97 -13.27 -11.14 -13.92
CA VAL A 97 -13.06 -9.69 -13.81
C VAL A 97 -11.58 -9.37 -13.90
N CYS A 98 -11.26 -8.19 -14.41
CA CYS A 98 -9.90 -7.67 -14.36
C CYS A 98 -9.67 -7.01 -13.01
N PRO A 99 -8.70 -7.50 -12.21
CA PRO A 99 -8.20 -6.76 -11.07
C PRO A 99 -7.82 -5.33 -11.47
N ASP A 100 -8.24 -4.37 -10.65
CA ASP A 100 -7.89 -2.97 -10.83
C ASP A 100 -7.21 -2.54 -9.55
N ALA A 101 -5.89 -2.39 -9.63
CA ALA A 101 -5.04 -2.05 -8.52
C ALA A 101 -5.49 -0.77 -7.81
N THR A 102 -6.15 0.16 -8.52
CA THR A 102 -6.61 1.43 -7.97
C THR A 102 -8.00 1.37 -7.37
N LYS A 103 -8.71 0.25 -7.50
CA LYS A 103 -10.10 0.14 -7.05
C LYS A 103 -10.16 -0.36 -5.60
N PRO A 104 -10.84 0.34 -4.67
CA PRO A 104 -10.90 -0.05 -3.26
C PRO A 104 -11.43 -1.47 -3.01
N SER A 105 -12.31 -1.98 -3.87
CA SER A 105 -12.84 -3.35 -3.77
C SER A 105 -11.86 -4.44 -4.18
N HIS A 106 -10.76 -4.10 -4.84
CA HIS A 106 -9.70 -5.03 -5.26
C HIS A 106 -8.39 -4.79 -4.53
N THR A 107 -8.17 -3.58 -4.03
CA THR A 107 -6.97 -3.20 -3.28
C THR A 107 -7.40 -2.23 -2.19
N PRO A 108 -7.72 -2.74 -0.99
CA PRO A 108 -8.11 -1.88 0.11
C PRO A 108 -6.93 -0.98 0.51
N PRO A 109 -7.20 0.24 1.02
CA PRO A 109 -6.15 1.12 1.52
C PRO A 109 -5.29 0.42 2.57
N GLN A 110 -3.98 0.44 2.39
CA GLN A 110 -3.07 -0.26 3.29
C GLN A 110 -2.84 0.45 4.63
N VAL A 111 -2.44 -0.32 5.64
CA VAL A 111 -1.97 0.15 6.96
C VAL A 111 -0.67 0.95 6.84
N GLY A 112 0.21 0.52 5.91
CA GLY A 112 1.50 1.15 5.65
C GLY A 112 2.62 0.71 6.59
N THR A 113 3.82 1.19 6.28
CA THR A 113 4.99 1.11 7.17
C THR A 113 5.23 2.45 7.86
N PRO A 114 6.05 2.50 8.93
CA PRO A 114 6.47 3.75 9.52
C PRO A 114 7.10 4.71 8.50
N VAL A 115 6.91 6.01 8.69
CA VAL A 115 7.40 7.09 7.80
C VAL A 115 8.89 7.00 7.47
N ALA A 116 9.70 6.48 8.39
CA ALA A 116 11.14 6.28 8.18
C ALA A 116 11.46 5.37 6.98
N TYR A 117 10.50 4.56 6.53
CA TYR A 117 10.63 3.61 5.41
C TYR A 117 9.77 4.01 4.19
N GLY A 118 9.34 5.27 4.11
CA GLY A 118 8.45 5.76 3.04
C GLY A 118 7.01 5.90 3.54
N GLY A 119 6.43 4.82 4.05
CA GLY A 119 5.09 4.83 4.66
C GLY A 119 3.96 5.19 3.71
N VAL A 120 2.75 5.35 4.26
CA VAL A 120 1.55 5.70 3.51
C VAL A 120 1.44 7.21 3.31
N GLN A 121 1.03 7.62 2.12
CA GLN A 121 0.64 8.98 1.79
C GLN A 121 -0.77 8.99 1.20
N ILE A 122 -1.51 10.04 1.52
CA ILE A 122 -2.79 10.36 0.89
C ILE A 122 -2.56 11.52 -0.07
N ARG A 123 -2.90 11.35 -1.35
CA ARG A 123 -2.72 12.37 -2.40
C ARG A 123 -4.06 12.82 -2.94
N LEU A 124 -4.33 14.11 -2.83
CA LEU A 124 -5.46 14.77 -3.46
C LEU A 124 -4.99 15.35 -4.79
N VAL A 125 -5.24 14.63 -5.89
CA VAL A 125 -4.71 14.97 -7.22
C VAL A 125 -5.68 15.90 -7.94
N PHE A 126 -5.18 17.02 -8.45
CA PHE A 126 -5.98 18.02 -9.14
C PHE A 126 -5.67 18.05 -10.64
N SER A 127 -6.66 18.39 -11.46
CA SER A 127 -6.55 18.39 -12.92
C SER A 127 -5.53 19.38 -13.49
N LYS A 128 -5.05 20.32 -12.69
CA LYS A 128 -4.12 21.39 -13.11
C LYS A 128 -3.36 22.01 -11.95
N GLY A 129 -2.37 22.83 -12.28
CA GLY A 129 -1.48 23.53 -11.35
C GLY A 129 -2.21 24.31 -10.27
N LEU A 130 -1.82 24.07 -9.02
CA LEU A 130 -2.31 24.79 -7.85
C LEU A 130 -1.43 26.01 -7.53
N ASP A 131 -1.95 26.95 -6.73
CA ASP A 131 -1.21 28.10 -6.23
C ASP A 131 -0.17 27.67 -5.18
N PRO A 132 1.14 27.88 -5.43
CA PRO A 132 2.19 27.54 -4.47
C PRO A 132 2.11 28.34 -3.16
N ALA A 133 1.40 29.46 -3.11
CA ALA A 133 1.20 30.22 -1.88
C ALA A 133 0.43 29.42 -0.79
N MET A 134 -0.26 28.35 -1.16
CA MET A 134 -0.95 27.48 -0.22
C MET A 134 0.00 26.62 0.63
N ASP A 135 1.24 26.41 0.22
CA ASP A 135 2.18 25.51 0.88
C ASP A 135 2.46 25.90 2.34
N ALA A 136 2.58 27.22 2.60
CA ALA A 136 2.72 27.73 3.97
C ALA A 136 1.50 27.42 4.85
N ALA A 137 0.29 27.46 4.29
CA ALA A 137 -0.94 27.12 5.02
C ALA A 137 -1.09 25.61 5.22
N LEU A 138 -0.58 24.79 4.29
CA LEU A 138 -0.57 23.33 4.45
C LEU A 138 0.40 22.88 5.54
N ALA A 139 1.58 23.51 5.62
CA ALA A 139 2.62 23.18 6.59
C ALA A 139 2.23 23.55 8.04
N ASP A 140 1.47 24.63 8.24
CA ASP A 140 1.05 25.10 9.57
C ASP A 140 -0.26 24.44 10.04
N PRO A 141 -0.26 23.62 11.11
CA PRO A 141 -1.46 22.97 11.62
C PRO A 141 -2.61 23.93 11.96
N ALA A 142 -2.32 25.19 12.32
CA ALA A 142 -3.34 26.17 12.69
C ALA A 142 -4.10 26.77 11.48
N THR A 143 -3.50 26.75 10.30
CA THR A 143 -4.09 27.31 9.07
C THR A 143 -4.38 26.26 8.00
N ARG A 144 -3.96 25.01 8.24
CA ARG A 144 -4.23 23.85 7.41
C ARG A 144 -5.73 23.70 7.13
N PHE A 145 -6.04 23.40 5.88
CA PHE A 145 -7.41 23.28 5.38
C PHE A 145 -7.74 21.88 4.84
N VAL A 146 -6.86 20.94 5.15
CA VAL A 146 -7.04 19.53 4.89
C VAL A 146 -6.59 18.74 6.12
N SER A 147 -7.32 17.71 6.51
CA SER A 147 -6.95 16.84 7.63
C SER A 147 -7.28 15.39 7.31
N LEU A 148 -6.65 14.49 8.05
CA LEU A 148 -7.01 13.09 8.13
C LEU A 148 -7.44 12.83 9.56
N GLU A 149 -8.64 12.29 9.74
CA GLU A 149 -9.21 12.01 11.06
C GLU A 149 -9.47 10.53 11.26
N ARG A 150 -9.37 10.10 12.52
CA ARG A 150 -9.79 8.81 13.04
C ARG A 150 -10.67 9.07 14.26
N ASP A 151 -11.85 8.48 14.31
CA ASP A 151 -12.82 8.66 15.41
C ASP A 151 -13.18 10.14 15.70
N GLY A 152 -13.11 10.99 14.66
CA GLY A 152 -13.36 12.43 14.76
C GLY A 152 -12.17 13.27 15.26
N GLU A 153 -11.04 12.64 15.58
CA GLU A 153 -9.83 13.31 16.02
C GLU A 153 -8.80 13.41 14.87
N PRO A 154 -8.19 14.58 14.64
CA PRO A 154 -7.16 14.74 13.61
C PRO A 154 -5.89 13.98 13.98
N LEU A 155 -5.28 13.32 12.99
CA LEU A 155 -3.96 12.73 13.12
C LEU A 155 -2.85 13.77 12.92
N ASP A 156 -1.67 13.48 13.46
CA ASP A 156 -0.45 14.21 13.17
C ASP A 156 0.04 13.87 11.75
N LEU A 157 0.17 14.91 10.92
CA LEU A 157 0.54 14.77 9.51
C LEU A 157 1.59 15.80 9.11
N VAL A 158 2.48 15.37 8.23
CA VAL A 158 3.19 16.28 7.32
C VAL A 158 2.25 16.55 6.13
N THR A 159 2.08 17.81 5.74
CA THR A 159 1.23 18.19 4.61
C THR A 159 1.93 19.22 3.75
N TYR A 160 1.96 18.99 2.44
CA TYR A 160 2.65 19.86 1.48
C TYR A 160 1.98 19.80 0.11
N LEU A 161 2.30 20.78 -0.74
CA LEU A 161 1.93 20.78 -2.15
C LEU A 161 3.02 20.09 -2.99
N ASP A 162 2.65 19.04 -3.71
CA ASP A 162 3.47 18.46 -4.78
C ASP A 162 3.02 19.05 -6.13
N PRO A 163 3.78 19.95 -6.76
CA PRO A 163 3.40 20.57 -8.02
C PRO A 163 3.71 19.70 -9.25
N ALA A 164 4.35 18.54 -9.06
CA ALA A 164 4.80 17.67 -10.14
C ALA A 164 3.76 16.57 -10.47
N GLY A 165 4.08 15.74 -11.47
CA GLY A 165 3.23 14.65 -11.92
C GLY A 165 2.18 15.09 -12.96
N SER A 166 1.62 14.10 -13.64
CA SER A 166 0.47 14.29 -14.52
C SER A 166 -0.79 13.83 -13.80
N PRO A 167 -1.94 14.50 -13.99
CA PRO A 167 -3.17 14.15 -13.28
C PRO A 167 -3.83 12.89 -13.85
N SER A 168 -3.48 12.53 -15.09
CA SER A 168 -4.15 11.49 -15.87
C SER A 168 -3.22 10.40 -16.37
N ALA A 169 -1.90 10.60 -16.33
CA ALA A 169 -0.94 9.65 -16.87
C ALA A 169 0.24 9.41 -15.91
N THR A 170 0.53 8.15 -15.67
CA THR A 170 1.78 7.69 -15.07
C THR A 170 2.04 6.26 -15.54
N SER A 171 3.31 5.90 -15.69
CA SER A 171 3.70 4.49 -15.84
C SER A 171 3.85 3.77 -14.51
N ASP A 172 3.93 4.51 -13.40
CA ASP A 172 4.20 3.98 -12.07
C ASP A 172 3.68 4.97 -11.01
N ALA A 173 2.51 4.70 -10.43
CA ALA A 173 1.89 5.60 -9.46
C ALA A 173 2.68 5.75 -8.15
N ILE A 174 3.66 4.86 -7.90
CA ILE A 174 4.53 4.92 -6.73
C ILE A 174 5.79 5.74 -7.03
N ARG A 175 6.51 5.44 -8.13
CA ARG A 175 7.75 6.14 -8.48
C ARG A 175 7.53 7.50 -9.17
N GLU A 176 6.46 7.60 -9.93
CA GLU A 176 6.07 8.79 -10.70
C GLU A 176 4.61 9.12 -10.37
N PRO A 177 4.31 9.52 -9.13
CA PRO A 177 2.95 9.62 -8.66
C PRO A 177 2.15 10.66 -9.45
N TYR A 178 0.84 10.45 -9.50
CA TYR A 178 -0.08 11.42 -10.09
C TYR A 178 0.01 12.77 -9.37
N GLY A 179 -0.15 13.85 -10.12
CA GLY A 179 -0.18 15.21 -9.58
C GLY A 179 -0.56 16.26 -10.64
N PRO A 180 -0.57 17.55 -10.29
CA PRO A 180 -0.20 18.12 -9.00
C PRO A 180 -1.14 17.66 -7.88
N ALA A 181 -0.62 17.53 -6.66
CA ALA A 181 -1.35 16.98 -5.53
C ALA A 181 -1.11 17.74 -4.23
N ILE A 182 -2.13 17.80 -3.38
CA ILE A 182 -1.92 18.04 -1.95
C ILE A 182 -1.63 16.69 -1.32
N VAL A 183 -0.49 16.58 -0.64
CA VAL A 183 -0.02 15.32 -0.03
C VAL A 183 -0.19 15.42 1.48
N LEU A 184 -0.81 14.40 2.07
CA LEU A 184 -0.91 14.21 3.51
C LEU A 184 -0.14 12.94 3.86
N LYS A 185 0.82 13.06 4.77
CA LYS A 185 1.64 11.94 5.23
C LYS A 185 1.48 11.80 6.74
N PRO A 186 0.72 10.80 7.21
CA PRO A 186 0.63 10.47 8.63
C PRO A 186 2.00 10.18 9.22
N GLU A 187 2.29 10.69 10.42
CA GLU A 187 3.57 10.43 11.10
C GLU A 187 3.69 8.99 11.62
N LEU A 188 2.54 8.37 11.92
CA LEU A 188 2.42 6.98 12.34
C LEU A 188 1.73 6.15 11.25
N PRO A 189 1.98 4.82 11.19
CA PRO A 189 1.18 3.91 10.37
C PRO A 189 -0.31 4.06 10.65
N LEU A 190 -1.14 3.81 9.64
CA LEU A 190 -2.59 3.71 9.83
C LEU A 190 -2.87 2.39 10.56
N ALA A 191 -3.92 2.33 11.36
CA ALA A 191 -4.32 1.11 12.05
C ALA A 191 -5.12 0.21 11.09
N PRO A 192 -5.05 -1.14 11.21
CA PRO A 192 -5.83 -2.05 10.39
C PRO A 192 -7.33 -1.98 10.68
N ALA A 193 -8.15 -2.35 9.71
CA ALA A 193 -9.62 -2.41 9.79
C ALA A 193 -10.25 -1.14 10.40
N THR A 194 -9.65 0.02 10.15
CA THR A 194 -9.99 1.29 10.80
C THR A 194 -10.53 2.28 9.78
N GLU A 195 -11.63 2.95 10.11
CA GLU A 195 -12.19 4.01 9.26
C GLU A 195 -11.44 5.32 9.47
N TYR A 196 -11.10 5.96 8.35
CA TYR A 196 -10.46 7.25 8.26
C TYR A 196 -11.26 8.20 7.39
N MET A 197 -11.16 9.49 7.70
CA MET A 197 -11.85 10.55 6.97
C MET A 197 -10.86 11.63 6.54
N VAL A 198 -10.71 11.83 5.24
CA VAL A 198 -10.00 13.00 4.70
C VAL A 198 -10.98 14.17 4.64
N LYS A 199 -10.77 15.21 5.45
CA LYS A 199 -11.56 16.44 5.37
C LYS A 199 -10.84 17.49 4.54
N LEU A 200 -11.58 18.20 3.69
CA LEU A 200 -11.06 19.21 2.78
C LEU A 200 -11.95 20.44 2.73
N ASP A 201 -11.39 21.62 3.03
CA ASP A 201 -12.00 22.90 2.70
C ASP A 201 -11.58 23.33 1.28
N ALA A 202 -12.38 22.90 0.31
CA ALA A 202 -12.14 23.16 -1.10
C ALA A 202 -12.10 24.64 -1.47
N SER A 203 -12.71 25.53 -0.67
CA SER A 203 -12.73 26.98 -0.94
C SER A 203 -11.35 27.63 -0.80
N LYS A 204 -10.43 26.92 -0.13
CA LYS A 204 -9.03 27.31 0.05
C LYS A 204 -8.09 26.66 -0.97
N VAL A 205 -8.53 25.61 -1.68
CA VAL A 205 -7.76 25.03 -2.79
C VAL A 205 -7.92 25.90 -4.02
N ARG A 206 -6.86 26.60 -4.43
CA ARG A 206 -6.90 27.54 -5.55
C ARG A 206 -5.87 27.23 -6.61
N ASP A 207 -6.23 27.53 -7.85
CA ASP A 207 -5.26 27.65 -8.94
C ASP A 207 -4.52 28.99 -8.88
N ARG A 208 -3.54 29.18 -9.77
CA ARG A 208 -2.76 30.42 -9.90
C ARG A 208 -3.60 31.63 -10.36
N ALA A 209 -4.79 31.40 -10.89
CA ALA A 209 -5.74 32.45 -11.26
C ALA A 209 -6.69 32.81 -10.11
N GLY A 210 -6.54 32.19 -8.93
CA GLY A 210 -7.35 32.40 -7.74
C GLY A 210 -8.72 31.71 -7.76
N GLN A 211 -8.98 30.83 -8.74
CA GLN A 211 -10.21 30.07 -8.84
C GLN A 211 -10.18 28.89 -7.86
N ALA A 212 -11.22 28.75 -7.04
CA ALA A 212 -11.31 27.71 -6.03
C ALA A 212 -11.81 26.38 -6.61
N ALA A 213 -11.27 25.26 -6.13
CA ALA A 213 -11.76 23.94 -6.48
C ALA A 213 -13.25 23.81 -6.14
N SER A 214 -14.02 23.26 -7.07
CA SER A 214 -15.48 23.16 -6.93
C SER A 214 -16.06 21.82 -7.36
N GLN A 215 -15.26 20.99 -8.04
CA GLN A 215 -15.69 19.69 -8.56
C GLN A 215 -14.67 18.61 -8.21
N ASP A 216 -15.17 17.40 -7.99
CA ASP A 216 -14.38 16.16 -8.03
C ASP A 216 -14.75 15.34 -9.28
N ALA A 217 -14.14 14.16 -9.46
CA ALA A 217 -14.43 13.26 -10.57
C ALA A 217 -15.90 12.79 -10.65
N ARG A 218 -16.69 12.99 -9.59
CA ARG A 218 -18.09 12.51 -9.43
C ARG A 218 -19.12 13.65 -9.40
N GLY A 219 -18.71 14.91 -9.39
CA GLY A 219 -19.62 16.06 -9.33
C GLY A 219 -19.08 17.20 -8.48
N PRO A 220 -19.90 17.87 -7.66
CA PRO A 220 -19.41 18.85 -6.69
C PRO A 220 -18.40 18.23 -5.74
N ILE A 221 -17.31 18.96 -5.46
CA ILE A 221 -16.26 18.49 -4.55
C ILE A 221 -16.84 18.23 -3.15
N GLN A 222 -16.52 17.08 -2.57
CA GLN A 222 -16.97 16.71 -1.24
C GLN A 222 -16.04 17.32 -0.19
N ALA A 223 -16.64 17.68 0.96
CA ALA A 223 -15.87 18.14 2.13
C ALA A 223 -15.17 16.97 2.85
N THR A 224 -15.52 15.73 2.52
CA THR A 224 -15.06 14.53 3.21
C THR A 224 -14.97 13.35 2.27
N TYR A 225 -13.89 12.58 2.37
CA TYR A 225 -13.70 11.30 1.70
C TYR A 225 -13.33 10.25 2.75
N SER A 226 -14.19 9.26 2.94
CA SER A 226 -13.95 8.18 3.91
C SER A 226 -13.30 6.98 3.24
N PHE A 227 -12.52 6.23 4.02
CA PHE A 227 -12.01 4.93 3.64
C PHE A 227 -11.77 4.06 4.87
N THR A 228 -11.78 2.75 4.68
CA THR A 228 -11.39 1.78 5.71
C THR A 228 -10.10 1.12 5.26
N THR A 229 -9.11 1.04 6.14
CA THR A 229 -7.90 0.28 5.86
C THR A 229 -8.17 -1.21 5.76
N GLU A 230 -7.29 -1.93 5.08
CA GLU A 230 -7.28 -3.39 5.04
C GLU A 230 -7.34 -4.04 6.42
N ALA A 231 -7.80 -5.28 6.46
CA ALA A 231 -7.85 -6.08 7.68
C ALA A 231 -6.46 -6.28 8.29
N PHE A 232 -6.42 -6.58 9.59
CA PHE A 232 -5.23 -7.15 10.21
C PHE A 232 -5.09 -8.58 9.68
N HIS A 233 -4.07 -8.84 8.87
CA HIS A 233 -3.94 -10.10 8.14
C HIS A 233 -2.48 -10.56 8.05
N ALA A 234 -2.31 -11.85 7.77
CA ALA A 234 -1.00 -12.42 7.46
C ALA A 234 -0.53 -11.99 6.06
N ARG A 235 0.65 -11.41 5.98
CA ARG A 235 1.36 -11.08 4.73
C ARG A 235 2.18 -12.24 4.19
N GLY A 236 2.65 -13.09 5.09
CA GLY A 236 3.50 -14.23 4.75
C GLY A 236 3.35 -15.33 5.80
N LEU A 237 3.37 -16.56 5.35
CA LEU A 237 3.31 -17.76 6.18
C LEU A 237 4.55 -18.60 5.85
N TYR A 238 5.35 -18.91 6.88
CA TYR A 238 6.61 -19.62 6.72
C TYR A 238 6.63 -20.81 7.67
N PRO A 239 6.39 -22.03 7.18
CA PRO A 239 5.90 -22.36 5.83
C PRO A 239 4.40 -22.08 5.66
N ASP A 240 3.90 -22.14 4.41
CA ASP A 240 2.49 -21.88 4.11
C ASP A 240 1.57 -23.06 4.49
N PHE A 241 1.11 -23.03 5.75
CA PHE A 241 0.18 -24.00 6.33
C PHE A 241 -1.29 -23.79 5.91
N THR A 242 -1.59 -22.88 4.99
CA THR A 242 -2.95 -22.77 4.41
C THR A 242 -3.16 -23.73 3.22
N SER A 243 -2.09 -24.43 2.83
CA SER A 243 -2.07 -25.47 1.80
C SER A 243 -1.59 -26.80 2.39
N GLU A 244 -1.76 -27.90 1.65
CA GLU A 244 -1.20 -29.20 2.07
C GLU A 244 0.33 -29.11 2.12
N LEU A 245 0.88 -29.28 3.33
CA LEU A 245 2.29 -29.04 3.60
C LEU A 245 2.86 -30.04 4.61
N GLU A 246 4.11 -30.45 4.38
CA GLU A 246 4.92 -31.20 5.33
C GLU A 246 6.04 -30.33 5.93
N ILE A 247 6.28 -30.45 7.23
CA ILE A 247 7.39 -29.81 7.94
C ILE A 247 8.19 -30.84 8.74
N THR A 248 9.45 -30.54 9.03
CA THR A 248 10.29 -31.30 9.96
C THR A 248 9.86 -31.07 11.40
N SER A 249 10.21 -31.98 12.30
CA SER A 249 9.88 -31.87 13.73
C SER A 249 10.52 -30.65 14.42
N GLU A 250 11.57 -30.08 13.84
CA GLU A 250 12.39 -29.02 14.44
C GLU A 250 12.07 -27.62 13.90
N GLU A 251 11.19 -27.50 12.91
CA GLU A 251 10.83 -26.22 12.31
C GLU A 251 9.81 -25.46 13.14
N ALA A 252 9.99 -24.15 13.24
CA ALA A 252 8.98 -23.25 13.77
C ALA A 252 8.00 -22.85 12.67
N LEU A 253 6.77 -22.50 13.07
CA LEU A 253 5.82 -21.83 12.19
C LEU A 253 5.95 -20.33 12.41
N GLN A 254 6.02 -19.55 11.34
CA GLN A 254 6.13 -18.09 11.40
C GLN A 254 5.01 -17.44 10.60
N VAL A 255 4.46 -16.36 11.14
CA VAL A 255 3.42 -15.53 10.52
C VAL A 255 3.93 -14.10 10.45
N GLU A 256 4.18 -13.60 9.24
CA GLU A 256 4.44 -12.18 9.00
C GLU A 256 3.10 -11.44 8.86
N LEU A 257 2.95 -10.33 9.58
CA LEU A 257 1.72 -9.57 9.73
C LEU A 257 1.84 -8.19 9.06
N ASN A 258 0.71 -7.62 8.65
CA ASN A 258 0.69 -6.27 8.07
C ASN A 258 0.73 -5.13 9.11
N ALA A 259 0.45 -5.43 10.37
CA ALA A 259 0.49 -4.50 11.49
C ALA A 259 1.05 -5.19 12.74
N ASP A 260 1.34 -4.41 13.77
CA ASP A 260 1.92 -4.90 15.02
C ASP A 260 0.87 -5.72 15.80
N VAL A 261 1.26 -6.88 16.32
CA VAL A 261 0.39 -7.73 17.15
C VAL A 261 0.39 -7.29 18.61
N SER A 262 -0.76 -7.39 19.27
CA SER A 262 -0.84 -7.27 20.74
C SER A 262 -0.37 -8.57 21.39
N ALA A 263 0.79 -8.54 22.05
CA ALA A 263 1.36 -9.71 22.74
C ALA A 263 0.46 -10.27 23.86
N ASP A 264 -0.42 -9.44 24.43
CA ASP A 264 -1.17 -9.79 25.67
C ASP A 264 -2.54 -10.43 25.43
N THR A 265 -3.05 -10.40 24.19
CA THR A 265 -4.50 -10.62 23.94
C THR A 265 -4.81 -11.66 22.87
N GLY A 266 -3.79 -12.32 22.32
CA GLY A 266 -3.95 -13.35 21.30
C GLY A 266 -3.96 -14.79 21.83
N THR A 267 -4.67 -15.69 21.16
CA THR A 267 -4.56 -17.13 21.37
C THR A 267 -4.26 -17.86 20.06
N VAL A 268 -3.54 -18.99 20.18
CA VAL A 268 -3.34 -19.93 19.08
C VAL A 268 -3.73 -21.30 19.59
N SER A 269 -4.59 -21.99 18.83
CA SER A 269 -5.03 -23.35 19.15
C SER A 269 -4.41 -24.30 18.13
N VAL A 270 -3.82 -25.39 18.61
CA VAL A 270 -3.23 -26.44 17.77
C VAL A 270 -3.73 -27.78 18.24
N SER A 271 -4.07 -28.66 17.30
CA SER A 271 -4.47 -30.03 17.58
C SER A 271 -3.74 -31.01 16.67
N LEU A 272 -3.36 -32.15 17.23
CA LEU A 272 -2.79 -33.31 16.54
C LEU A 272 -3.81 -34.43 16.56
N ASP A 273 -4.26 -34.89 15.39
CA ASP A 273 -5.30 -35.92 15.26
C ASP A 273 -6.54 -35.66 16.15
N GLY A 274 -6.90 -34.38 16.32
CA GLY A 274 -8.02 -33.91 17.14
C GLY A 274 -7.74 -33.78 18.65
N SER A 275 -6.52 -34.05 19.11
CA SER A 275 -6.09 -33.81 20.50
C SER A 275 -5.33 -32.50 20.61
N GLU A 276 -5.62 -31.70 21.64
CA GLU A 276 -4.95 -30.41 21.87
C GLU A 276 -3.44 -30.58 22.09
N VAL A 277 -2.66 -29.70 21.47
CA VAL A 277 -1.19 -29.64 21.60
C VAL A 277 -0.83 -28.33 22.28
N ALA A 278 -0.03 -28.41 23.34
CA ALA A 278 0.47 -27.22 24.02
C ALA A 278 1.46 -26.49 23.11
N VAL A 279 1.19 -25.21 22.88
CA VAL A 279 2.02 -24.34 22.04
C VAL A 279 2.29 -23.02 22.72
N ARG A 280 3.36 -22.36 22.30
CA ARG A 280 3.67 -20.97 22.64
C ARG A 280 3.80 -20.18 21.35
N TRP A 281 3.15 -19.04 21.30
CA TRP A 281 3.37 -18.04 20.26
C TRP A 281 4.01 -16.80 20.87
N PHE A 282 4.82 -16.08 20.09
CA PHE A 282 5.45 -14.84 20.52
C PHE A 282 5.87 -13.99 19.33
N ALA A 283 5.94 -12.67 19.52
CA ALA A 283 6.54 -11.77 18.54
C ALA A 283 8.07 -11.91 18.55
N ASP A 284 8.67 -11.89 17.37
CA ASP A 284 10.11 -11.93 17.18
C ASP A 284 10.76 -10.63 17.67
N CYS A 285 11.78 -10.73 18.52
CA CYS A 285 12.43 -9.55 19.09
C CYS A 285 13.33 -8.81 18.10
N ASP A 286 13.93 -9.53 17.15
CA ASP A 286 14.86 -8.96 16.17
C ASP A 286 14.13 -8.33 14.99
N SER A 287 13.04 -8.97 14.56
CA SER A 287 12.22 -8.57 13.41
C SER A 287 11.04 -7.67 13.81
N GLY A 288 10.77 -7.56 15.10
CA GLY A 288 9.73 -6.71 15.68
C GLY A 288 8.34 -7.38 15.74
N PRO A 289 7.32 -6.64 16.20
CA PRO A 289 5.99 -7.16 16.54
C PRO A 289 5.13 -7.61 15.36
N ARG A 290 5.69 -7.66 14.15
CA ARG A 290 5.01 -8.10 12.92
C ARG A 290 5.38 -9.52 12.52
N LEU A 291 6.41 -10.12 13.10
CA LEU A 291 6.74 -11.53 12.87
C LEU A 291 6.36 -12.30 14.12
N VAL A 292 5.41 -13.22 13.99
CA VAL A 292 4.97 -14.09 15.08
C VAL A 292 5.52 -15.49 14.86
N ASN A 293 6.23 -16.00 15.85
CA ASN A 293 6.72 -17.38 15.89
C ASN A 293 5.74 -18.24 16.69
N LEU A 294 5.56 -19.50 16.28
CA LEU A 294 4.75 -20.51 16.95
C LEU A 294 5.55 -21.81 17.05
N ILE A 295 5.68 -22.30 18.27
CA ILE A 295 6.45 -23.52 18.59
C ILE A 295 5.66 -24.42 19.55
N PRO A 296 5.87 -25.74 19.53
CA PRO A 296 5.34 -26.63 20.55
C PRO A 296 6.12 -26.46 21.85
N ILE A 297 5.44 -26.70 22.97
CA ILE A 297 6.05 -26.65 24.31
C ILE A 297 5.73 -27.93 25.09
N ASP A 298 6.58 -28.26 26.06
CA ASP A 298 6.33 -29.35 27.00
C ASP A 298 5.45 -28.90 28.19
N GLU A 299 5.19 -29.82 29.13
CA GLU A 299 4.40 -29.54 30.34
C GLU A 299 5.04 -28.47 31.26
N ALA A 300 6.35 -28.23 31.13
CA ALA A 300 7.07 -27.20 31.87
C ALA A 300 7.08 -25.85 31.14
N GLY A 301 6.53 -25.79 29.92
CA GLY A 301 6.53 -24.62 29.05
C GLY A 301 7.85 -24.39 28.29
N ALA A 302 8.77 -25.36 28.31
CA ALA A 302 10.00 -25.28 27.54
C ALA A 302 9.75 -25.63 26.06
N PRO A 303 10.49 -25.03 25.11
CA PRO A 303 10.45 -25.43 23.70
C PRO A 303 10.59 -26.96 23.53
N SER A 304 9.76 -27.54 22.70
CA SER A 304 9.83 -28.96 22.32
C SER A 304 9.91 -29.11 20.80
N VAL A 305 9.78 -30.33 20.29
CA VAL A 305 9.72 -30.63 18.85
C VAL A 305 8.34 -31.16 18.50
N TRP A 306 7.90 -30.96 17.26
CA TRP A 306 6.64 -31.52 16.78
C TRP A 306 6.74 -33.04 16.71
N THR A 307 5.69 -33.73 17.16
CA THR A 307 5.58 -35.18 17.02
C THR A 307 5.01 -35.53 15.64
N PRO A 308 5.33 -36.69 15.06
CA PRO A 308 4.73 -37.09 13.79
C PRO A 308 3.20 -37.15 13.83
N GLY A 309 2.54 -36.67 12.77
CA GLY A 309 1.09 -36.71 12.61
C GLY A 309 0.52 -35.51 11.85
N GLU A 310 -0.80 -35.45 11.76
CA GLU A 310 -1.55 -34.38 11.10
C GLU A 310 -2.00 -33.33 12.13
N TYR A 311 -1.62 -32.08 11.87
CA TYR A 311 -1.93 -30.95 12.70
C TYR A 311 -2.97 -30.04 12.06
N ALA A 312 -3.89 -29.54 12.88
CA ALA A 312 -4.78 -28.44 12.54
C ALA A 312 -4.55 -27.29 13.51
N LEU A 313 -4.60 -26.05 13.02
CA LEU A 313 -4.35 -24.86 13.82
C LEU A 313 -5.24 -23.68 13.45
N SER A 314 -5.47 -22.80 14.41
CA SER A 314 -6.23 -21.56 14.24
C SER A 314 -5.65 -20.43 15.08
N PHE A 315 -5.66 -19.22 14.54
CA PHE A 315 -5.18 -18.02 15.22
C PHE A 315 -6.33 -17.10 15.60
N ALA A 316 -6.29 -16.60 16.84
CA ALA A 316 -7.14 -15.53 17.33
C ALA A 316 -6.25 -14.42 17.92
N LEU A 317 -5.36 -13.88 17.08
CA LEU A 317 -4.51 -12.74 17.41
C LEU A 317 -5.26 -11.42 17.13
N VAL A 318 -4.84 -10.33 17.76
CA VAL A 318 -5.40 -8.99 17.49
C VAL A 318 -4.27 -7.97 17.31
N SER A 319 -4.52 -6.93 16.50
CA SER A 319 -3.56 -5.84 16.31
C SER A 319 -3.41 -5.01 17.59
N ALA A 320 -2.20 -4.50 17.86
CA ALA A 320 -1.92 -3.63 18.98
C ALA A 320 -2.66 -2.28 18.89
N ASP A 321 -2.80 -1.72 17.69
CA ASP A 321 -3.27 -0.34 17.50
C ASP A 321 -4.80 -0.19 17.45
N SER A 322 -5.53 -1.23 17.02
CA SER A 322 -6.99 -1.16 16.82
C SER A 322 -7.77 -2.29 17.51
N SER A 323 -7.08 -3.28 18.07
CA SER A 323 -7.70 -4.53 18.52
C SER A 323 -8.44 -5.30 17.40
N ALA A 324 -8.19 -4.99 16.12
CA ALA A 324 -8.74 -5.73 15.00
C ALA A 324 -8.27 -7.20 15.03
N PRO A 325 -9.16 -8.18 14.83
CA PRO A 325 -8.81 -9.60 14.81
C PRO A 325 -8.03 -9.98 13.55
N LEU A 326 -7.12 -10.95 13.68
CA LEU A 326 -6.34 -11.49 12.57
C LEU A 326 -7.23 -12.23 11.57
N LYS A 327 -7.00 -11.95 10.28
CA LYS A 327 -7.72 -12.51 9.15
C LYS A 327 -6.78 -13.21 8.17
N ALA A 328 -7.37 -14.05 7.33
CA ALA A 328 -6.66 -14.78 6.29
C ALA A 328 -6.21 -13.87 5.12
N ASP A 329 -6.90 -12.74 4.89
CA ASP A 329 -6.68 -11.89 3.72
C ASP A 329 -6.93 -10.40 4.03
N PRO A 330 -6.49 -9.48 3.14
CA PRO A 330 -6.64 -8.03 3.33
C PRO A 330 -8.09 -7.51 3.41
N PHE A 331 -9.07 -8.27 2.94
CA PHE A 331 -10.49 -7.91 2.98
C PHE A 331 -11.20 -8.45 4.24
N GLY A 332 -10.53 -9.33 4.98
CA GLY A 332 -11.07 -9.92 6.20
C GLY A 332 -12.13 -10.99 5.94
N SER A 333 -12.00 -11.78 4.87
CA SER A 333 -13.03 -12.75 4.46
C SER A 333 -13.19 -13.92 5.44
N ALA A 334 -12.09 -14.34 6.09
CA ALA A 334 -12.07 -15.45 7.04
C ALA A 334 -11.03 -15.24 8.15
N ASP A 335 -11.18 -15.98 9.25
CA ASP A 335 -10.13 -16.09 10.28
C ASP A 335 -8.96 -16.93 9.76
N LEU A 336 -7.74 -16.64 10.22
CA LEU A 336 -6.55 -17.40 9.81
C LEU A 336 -6.53 -18.78 10.47
N ALA A 337 -6.59 -19.83 9.66
CA ALA A 337 -6.50 -21.23 10.07
C ALA A 337 -5.78 -22.06 8.99
N GLY A 338 -5.30 -23.24 9.37
CA GLY A 338 -4.62 -24.13 8.44
C GLY A 338 -4.28 -25.49 9.03
N ALA A 339 -3.47 -26.24 8.29
CA ALA A 339 -3.03 -27.57 8.64
C ALA A 339 -1.62 -27.85 8.13
N PHE A 340 -0.91 -28.77 8.77
CA PHE A 340 0.39 -29.25 8.32
C PHE A 340 0.59 -30.69 8.79
N THR A 341 1.54 -31.40 8.18
CA THR A 341 1.91 -32.77 8.54
C THR A 341 3.36 -32.84 8.97
N VAL A 342 3.65 -33.64 9.99
CA VAL A 342 5.01 -33.99 10.39
C VAL A 342 5.23 -35.47 10.09
N PRO A 343 6.14 -35.84 9.17
CA PRO A 343 6.32 -37.23 8.79
C PRO A 343 6.99 -38.05 9.91
N ALA A 344 6.71 -39.36 9.95
CA ALA A 344 7.26 -40.27 10.96
C ALA A 344 8.77 -40.52 10.80
N GLU A 345 9.26 -40.55 9.55
CA GLU A 345 10.67 -40.72 9.21
C GLU A 345 10.95 -40.03 7.87
N GLY A 346 12.07 -39.30 7.76
CA GLY A 346 12.53 -38.70 6.51
C GLY A 346 13.38 -37.46 6.73
N SER A 347 14.45 -37.30 5.95
CA SER A 347 15.12 -36.00 5.83
C SER A 347 14.31 -35.17 4.83
N LEU A 348 13.32 -34.44 5.30
CA LEU A 348 12.83 -33.32 4.52
C LEU A 348 13.98 -32.31 4.38
N GLU A 349 14.05 -31.65 3.23
CA GLU A 349 14.88 -30.46 3.14
C GLU A 349 14.31 -29.44 4.12
N GLN A 350 15.16 -28.89 4.97
CA GLN A 350 14.74 -27.86 5.91
C GLN A 350 14.34 -26.62 5.09
N LEU A 351 13.09 -26.20 5.22
CA LEU A 351 12.54 -25.08 4.46
C LEU A 351 12.45 -23.80 5.31
N ASN A 352 12.50 -23.92 6.64
CA ASN A 352 12.22 -22.83 7.57
C ASN A 352 13.21 -22.73 8.74
N THR A 353 13.00 -21.70 9.55
CA THR A 353 13.74 -21.45 10.79
C THR A 353 13.56 -22.60 11.79
N LEU A 354 14.65 -23.07 12.38
CA LEU A 354 14.57 -24.08 13.44
C LEU A 354 14.13 -23.45 14.76
N ILE A 355 13.41 -24.22 15.55
CA ILE A 355 13.04 -23.85 16.93
C ILE A 355 14.28 -23.51 17.76
N SER A 356 15.41 -24.21 17.53
CA SER A 356 16.68 -23.96 18.22
C SER A 356 17.34 -22.63 17.87
N ASP A 357 16.95 -22.03 16.74
CA ASP A 357 17.57 -20.81 16.21
C ASP A 357 16.77 -19.57 16.59
N LEU A 358 15.58 -19.73 17.19
CA LEU A 358 14.74 -18.63 17.62
C LEU A 358 15.28 -17.97 18.90
N VAL A 359 15.21 -16.64 18.94
CA VAL A 359 15.42 -15.86 20.17
C VAL A 359 14.11 -15.85 20.95
N LEU A 360 14.11 -16.44 22.14
CA LEU A 360 12.92 -16.50 22.97
C LEU A 360 12.67 -15.17 23.68
N PRO A 361 11.41 -14.82 24.03
CA PRO A 361 11.09 -13.55 24.69
C PRO A 361 11.90 -13.29 25.98
N GLU A 362 12.17 -14.34 26.74
CA GLU A 362 13.00 -14.31 27.95
C GLU A 362 14.47 -13.90 27.68
N ASP A 363 14.98 -14.12 26.48
CA ASP A 363 16.34 -13.79 26.07
C ASP A 363 16.49 -12.36 25.53
N CYS A 364 15.37 -11.64 25.34
CA CYS A 364 15.35 -10.29 24.77
C CYS A 364 15.55 -9.17 25.81
N GLN A 365 15.81 -9.51 27.08
CA GLN A 365 15.86 -8.56 28.21
C GLN A 365 17.21 -7.88 28.45
#